data_AF-A0AAW5M072-F1
#
_entry.id   AF-A0AAW5M072-F1
#
_cell.length_a   1.000
_cell.length_b   1.000
_cell.length_c   1.000
_cell.angle_alpha   90.00
_cell.angle_beta   90.00
_cell.angle_gamma   90.00
#
_symmetry.space_group_name_H-M   'P 1'
#
loop_
_entity.id
_entity.type
_entity.pdbx_description
1 polymer ?
#
loop_
_entity_poly.entity_id
_entity_poly.type
_entity_poly.pdbx_seq_one_letter_code
_entity_poly.pdbx_strand_id
1 'polypeptide(L)'
;MWNVQNLLASIEVPSSVLVRSADFGKFIDSENQERFWARLHVLDAEVARKAAEAGLDLENLTTFLVKIRNADPNFDLKFFEDKILKVPTNAEIVPVVKNGRLEELALSLDFTDVEGVK
;
A
#
# COMPACT_ATOMS: atom_id res chain seq x y z
N MET A 1 8.55 9.10 26.30
CA MET A 1 8.57 9.53 24.88
C MET A 1 8.36 8.27 24.06
N TRP A 2 7.25 8.17 23.32
CA TRP A 2 7.02 6.99 22.47
C TRP A 2 8.04 7.03 21.32
N ASN A 3 8.85 5.98 21.19
CA ASN A 3 9.71 5.81 20.01
C ASN A 3 8.80 5.46 18.83
N VAL A 4 9.07 6.01 17.65
CA VAL A 4 8.34 5.73 16.41
C VAL A 4 8.17 4.22 16.22
N GLN A 5 9.17 3.41 16.53
CA GLN A 5 9.09 1.94 16.47
C GLN A 5 7.96 1.33 17.34
N ASN A 6 7.69 1.88 18.53
CA ASN A 6 6.61 1.40 19.40
C ASN A 6 5.23 1.80 18.87
N LEU A 7 5.14 2.98 18.24
CA LEU A 7 3.92 3.41 17.56
C LEU A 7 3.65 2.49 16.36
N LEU A 8 4.68 2.19 15.56
CA LEU A 8 4.58 1.28 14.40
C LEU A 8 4.15 -0.13 14.83
N ALA A 9 4.72 -0.67 15.91
CA ALA A 9 4.36 -1.98 16.44
C ALA A 9 2.91 -2.06 16.98
N SER A 10 2.27 -0.92 17.24
CA SER A 10 0.89 -0.84 17.76
C SER A 10 -0.17 -0.68 16.67
N ILE A 11 0.23 -0.45 15.43
CA ILE A 11 -0.69 -0.32 14.30
C ILE A 11 -1.14 -1.72 13.87
N GLU A 12 -2.43 -1.98 13.96
CA GLU A 12 -3.02 -3.21 13.45
C GLU A 12 -2.98 -3.19 11.92
N VAL A 13 -2.22 -4.13 11.35
CA VAL A 13 -2.11 -4.29 9.90
C VAL A 13 -3.32 -5.09 9.42
N PRO A 14 -4.11 -4.58 8.47
CA PRO A 14 -5.27 -5.30 7.96
C PRO A 14 -4.84 -6.56 7.24
N SER A 15 -5.66 -7.61 7.31
CA SER A 15 -5.39 -8.89 6.62
C SER A 15 -5.69 -8.83 5.12
N SER A 16 -6.54 -7.89 4.70
CA SER A 16 -6.85 -7.63 3.30
C SER A 16 -7.25 -6.17 3.08
N VAL A 17 -6.96 -5.68 1.88
CA VAL A 17 -7.15 -4.27 1.53
C VAL A 17 -7.76 -4.15 0.14
N LEU A 18 -8.71 -3.25 -0.02
CA LEU A 18 -9.30 -2.86 -1.30
C LEU A 18 -8.50 -1.70 -1.89
N VAL A 19 -7.95 -1.86 -3.08
CA VAL A 19 -7.25 -0.77 -3.77
C VAL A 19 -8.25 0.18 -4.41
N ARG A 20 -8.04 1.48 -4.21
CA ARG A 20 -8.88 2.55 -4.75
C ARG A 20 -8.20 3.31 -5.87
N SER A 21 -6.89 3.50 -5.75
CA SER A 21 -6.08 4.05 -6.82
C SER A 21 -4.64 3.57 -6.69
N ALA A 22 -3.88 3.71 -7.78
CA ALA A 22 -2.48 3.33 -7.84
C ALA A 22 -1.66 4.41 -8.53
N ASP A 23 -0.53 4.77 -7.93
CA ASP A 23 0.53 5.58 -8.52
C ASP A 23 1.76 4.72 -8.75
N PHE A 24 2.54 5.05 -9.77
CA PHE A 24 3.73 4.30 -10.15
C PHE A 24 4.86 5.24 -10.54
N GLY A 25 6.08 4.73 -10.43
CA GLY A 25 7.23 5.44 -10.93
C GLY A 25 8.47 4.57 -10.96
N LYS A 26 9.54 5.19 -11.44
CA LYS A 26 10.84 4.55 -11.58
C LYS A 26 11.86 5.22 -10.69
N PHE A 27 12.87 4.47 -10.28
CA PHE A 27 14.04 4.99 -9.61
C PHE A 27 15.25 4.12 -9.95
N ILE A 28 16.45 4.70 -9.81
CA ILE A 28 17.69 3.95 -9.87
C ILE A 28 18.06 3.58 -8.43
N ASP A 29 18.24 2.28 -8.18
CA ASP A 29 18.65 1.81 -6.87
C ASP A 29 20.17 1.99 -6.62
N SER A 30 20.63 1.58 -5.44
CA SER A 30 22.06 1.65 -5.07
C SER A 30 22.95 0.75 -5.92
N GLU A 31 22.38 -0.21 -6.65
CA GLU A 31 23.10 -1.10 -7.56
C GLU A 31 23.08 -0.56 -9.00
N ASN A 32 22.62 0.67 -9.20
CA ASN A 32 22.49 1.34 -10.49
C ASN A 32 21.53 0.62 -11.45
N GLN A 33 20.54 -0.11 -10.91
CA GLN A 33 19.49 -0.77 -11.68
C GLN A 33 18.21 0.06 -11.70
N GLU A 34 17.54 0.13 -12.85
CA GLU A 34 16.19 0.71 -12.94
C GLU A 34 15.21 -0.22 -12.21
N ARG A 35 14.58 0.32 -11.16
CA ARG A 35 13.55 -0.33 -10.37
C ARG A 35 12.25 0.45 -10.47
N PHE A 36 11.15 -0.27 -10.31
CA PHE A 36 9.82 0.32 -10.30
C PHE A 36 9.25 0.24 -8.89
N TRP A 37 8.49 1.27 -8.54
CA TRP A 37 7.67 1.28 -7.34
C TRP A 37 6.21 1.48 -7.74
N ALA A 38 5.31 0.91 -6.94
CA ALA A 38 3.91 1.27 -6.94
C ALA A 38 3.48 1.74 -5.55
N ARG A 39 2.61 2.74 -5.50
CA ARG A 39 1.93 3.22 -4.30
C ARG A 39 0.44 3.02 -4.51
N LEU A 40 -0.17 2.18 -3.69
CA LEU A 40 -1.58 1.91 -3.74
C LEU A 40 -2.25 2.69 -2.62
N HIS A 41 -3.27 3.47 -2.96
CA HIS A 41 -4.19 4.00 -1.99
C HIS A 41 -5.25 2.94 -1.73
N VAL A 42 -5.32 2.46 -0.50
CA VAL A 42 -6.16 1.32 -0.16
C VAL A 42 -7.08 1.62 1.03
N LEU A 43 -8.16 0.86 1.11
CA LEU A 43 -9.08 0.79 2.25
C LEU A 43 -8.98 -0.59 2.87
N ASP A 44 -9.17 -0.70 4.19
CA ASP A 44 -9.43 -2.00 4.79
C ASP A 44 -10.70 -2.61 4.14
N ALA A 45 -10.61 -3.88 3.71
CA ALA A 45 -11.69 -4.50 2.96
C ALA A 45 -12.98 -4.69 3.79
N GLU A 46 -12.86 -4.92 5.10
CA GLU A 46 -13.99 -5.06 6.01
C GLU A 46 -14.64 -3.71 6.30
N VAL A 47 -13.85 -2.65 6.40
CA VAL A 47 -14.35 -1.26 6.46
C VAL A 47 -15.11 -0.91 5.19
N ALA A 48 -14.55 -1.21 4.02
CA ALA A 48 -15.20 -0.97 2.73
C ALA A 48 -16.53 -1.74 2.63
N ARG A 49 -16.56 -3.02 3.02
CA ARG A 49 -17.78 -3.83 3.04
C ARG A 49 -18.86 -3.21 3.91
N LYS A 50 -18.53 -2.84 5.15
CA LYS A 50 -19.48 -2.22 6.10
C LYS A 50 -19.99 -0.87 5.61
N ALA A 51 -19.13 -0.05 5.00
CA ALA A 51 -19.52 1.22 4.43
C ALA A 51 -20.51 1.04 3.27
N ALA A 52 -20.25 0.09 2.36
CA ALA A 52 -21.15 -0.24 1.26
C ALA A 52 -22.52 -0.75 1.76
N GLU A 53 -22.52 -1.62 2.78
CA GLU A 53 -23.76 -2.10 3.44
C GLU A 53 -24.57 -0.98 4.08
N ALA A 54 -23.89 0.06 4.58
CA ALA A 54 -24.50 1.27 5.13
C ALA A 54 -24.91 2.30 4.05
N GLY A 55 -24.66 2.03 2.78
CA GLY A 55 -24.95 2.95 1.67
C GLY A 55 -24.03 4.18 1.63
N LEU A 56 -22.84 4.09 2.24
CA LEU A 56 -21.82 5.13 2.18
C LEU A 56 -21.02 5.02 0.90
N ASP A 57 -20.65 6.17 0.34
CA ASP A 57 -19.79 6.25 -0.82
C ASP A 57 -18.34 5.96 -0.43
N LEU A 58 -17.76 4.92 -1.04
CA LEU A 58 -16.40 4.46 -0.79
C LEU A 58 -15.34 5.49 -1.22
N GLU A 59 -15.65 6.38 -2.17
CA GLU A 59 -14.74 7.45 -2.59
C GLU A 59 -14.46 8.47 -1.48
N ASN A 60 -15.37 8.58 -0.51
CA ASN A 60 -15.24 9.53 0.61
C ASN A 60 -14.52 8.94 1.82
N LEU A 61 -14.11 7.67 1.77
CA LEU A 61 -13.40 7.02 2.86
C LEU A 61 -11.91 7.33 2.81
N THR A 62 -11.30 7.56 3.98
CA THR A 62 -9.87 7.82 4.09
C THR A 62 -9.08 6.56 3.70
N THR A 63 -8.26 6.69 2.66
CA THR A 63 -7.33 5.64 2.25
C THR A 63 -6.02 5.74 3.02
N PHE A 64 -5.27 4.64 3.07
CA PHE A 64 -3.87 4.63 3.51
C PHE A 64 -2.97 4.07 2.41
N LEU A 65 -1.67 4.27 2.56
CA LEU A 65 -0.70 3.93 1.52
C LEU A 65 -0.13 2.52 1.70
N VAL A 66 -0.12 1.75 0.62
CA VAL A 66 0.66 0.52 0.47
C VAL A 66 1.74 0.76 -0.57
N LYS A 67 3.00 0.55 -0.19
CA LYS A 67 4.15 0.63 -1.10
C LYS A 67 4.55 -0.76 -1.55
N ILE A 68 4.54 -1.00 -2.86
CA ILE A 68 5.06 -2.23 -3.45
C ILE A 68 6.49 -1.97 -3.94
N ARG A 69 7.42 -2.79 -3.44
CA ARG A 69 8.82 -2.82 -3.89
C ARG A 69 8.96 -3.74 -5.09
N ASN A 70 9.90 -3.43 -5.99
CA ASN A 70 10.24 -4.26 -7.15
C ASN A 70 9.04 -4.55 -8.07
N ALA A 71 8.21 -3.54 -8.33
CA ALA A 71 7.09 -3.71 -9.26
C ALA A 71 7.61 -4.10 -10.66
N ASP A 72 6.84 -4.90 -11.40
CA ASP A 72 7.20 -5.27 -12.77
C ASP A 72 7.09 -4.05 -13.72
N PRO A 73 8.07 -3.80 -14.60
CA PRO A 73 8.04 -2.71 -15.59
C PRO A 73 6.77 -2.63 -16.45
N ASN A 74 6.15 -3.78 -16.74
CA ASN A 74 5.00 -3.89 -17.63
C ASN A 74 3.67 -3.83 -16.87
N PHE A 75 3.68 -3.37 -15.63
CA PHE A 75 2.48 -3.34 -14.80
C PHE A 75 1.42 -2.37 -15.31
N ASP A 76 0.18 -2.86 -15.43
CA ASP A 76 -0.99 -2.03 -15.72
C ASP A 76 -1.63 -1.56 -14.39
N LEU A 77 -1.88 -0.26 -14.28
CA LEU A 77 -2.54 0.39 -13.13
C LEU A 77 -3.92 -0.18 -12.86
N LYS A 78 -4.68 -0.44 -13.94
CA LYS A 78 -6.03 -0.99 -13.86
C LYS A 78 -6.06 -2.39 -13.29
N PHE A 79 -4.91 -3.05 -13.23
CA PHE A 79 -4.82 -4.34 -12.61
C PHE A 79 -5.15 -4.27 -11.12
N PHE A 80 -4.78 -3.19 -10.43
CA PHE A 80 -4.97 -3.10 -8.98
C PHE A 80 -6.28 -2.44 -8.59
N GLU A 81 -6.74 -1.45 -9.35
CA GLU A 81 -7.96 -0.72 -9.04
C GLU A 81 -9.14 -1.66 -8.73
N ASP A 82 -9.81 -1.39 -7.61
CA ASP A 82 -10.92 -2.13 -7.05
C ASP A 82 -10.66 -3.62 -6.76
N LYS A 83 -9.39 -4.07 -6.75
CA LYS A 83 -9.03 -5.41 -6.29
C LYS A 83 -8.79 -5.45 -4.79
N ILE A 84 -9.20 -6.57 -4.22
CA ILE A 84 -8.83 -6.94 -2.86
C ILE A 84 -7.48 -7.66 -2.92
N LEU A 85 -6.49 -7.07 -2.27
CA LEU A 85 -5.19 -7.69 -2.03
C LEU A 85 -5.18 -8.30 -0.64
N LYS A 86 -4.62 -9.50 -0.53
CA LYS A 86 -4.26 -10.04 0.79
C LYS A 86 -2.98 -9.40 1.24
N VAL A 87 -2.96 -8.97 2.49
CA VAL A 87 -1.75 -8.45 3.09
C VAL A 87 -0.98 -9.63 3.68
N PRO A 88 0.25 -9.88 3.22
CA PRO A 88 1.06 -10.95 3.75
C PRO A 88 1.54 -10.63 5.17
N THR A 89 1.81 -11.66 5.96
CA THR A 89 2.20 -11.53 7.38
C THR A 89 3.57 -10.88 7.59
N ASN A 90 4.39 -10.79 6.54
CA ASN A 90 5.70 -10.14 6.54
C ASN A 90 5.63 -8.65 6.15
N ALA A 91 4.43 -8.09 5.97
CA ALA A 91 4.26 -6.69 5.61
C ALA A 91 4.90 -5.77 6.67
N GLU A 92 5.71 -4.82 6.22
CA GLU A 92 6.47 -3.92 7.10
C GLU A 92 5.90 -2.50 7.05
N ILE A 93 5.71 -1.84 8.18
CA ILE A 93 5.34 -0.42 8.15
C ILE A 93 6.60 0.42 7.96
N VAL A 94 6.61 1.24 6.91
CA VAL A 94 7.74 2.09 6.54
C VAL A 94 7.34 3.56 6.51
N PRO A 95 8.24 4.48 6.90
CA PRO A 95 8.00 5.90 6.73
C PRO A 95 8.07 6.29 5.25
N VAL A 96 7.15 7.15 4.83
CA VAL A 96 7.21 7.83 3.54
C VAL A 96 7.75 9.23 3.78
N VAL A 97 8.97 9.45 3.29
CA VAL A 97 9.68 10.71 3.45
C VAL A 97 9.70 11.46 2.11
N LYS A 98 9.27 12.72 2.11
CA LYS A 98 9.33 13.62 0.95
C LYS A 98 10.06 14.88 1.34
N ASN A 99 11.01 15.33 0.52
CA ASN A 99 11.81 16.54 0.78
C ASN A 99 12.44 16.57 2.19
N GLY A 100 12.90 15.41 2.68
CA GLY A 100 13.52 15.27 4.00
C GLY A 100 12.55 15.34 5.19
N ARG A 101 11.23 15.34 4.96
CA ARG A 101 10.20 15.34 6.00
C ARG A 101 9.38 14.06 5.94
N LEU A 102 9.05 13.51 7.11
CA LEU A 102 8.07 12.43 7.22
C LEU A 102 6.70 12.98 6.85
N GLU A 103 6.11 12.47 5.78
CA GLU A 103 4.77 12.88 5.33
C GLU A 103 3.71 11.91 5.85
N GLU A 104 3.96 10.60 5.73
CA GLU A 104 3.01 9.55 6.08
C GLU A 104 3.72 8.24 6.43
N LEU A 105 2.94 7.26 6.88
CA LEU A 105 3.37 5.88 7.07
C LEU A 105 2.70 5.00 6.01
N ALA A 106 3.45 4.05 5.46
CA ALA A 106 2.94 3.13 4.45
C ALA A 106 3.22 1.69 4.84
N LEU A 107 2.35 0.79 4.39
CA LEU A 107 2.60 -0.64 4.46
C LEU A 107 3.45 -1.07 3.27
N SER A 108 4.64 -1.59 3.51
CA SER A 108 5.56 -2.06 2.47
C SER A 108 5.36 -3.55 2.22
N LEU A 109 5.08 -3.88 0.95
CA LEU A 109 4.96 -5.24 0.44
C LEU A 109 6.04 -5.50 -0.61
N ASP A 110 6.48 -6.75 -0.74
CA ASP A 110 7.22 -7.18 -1.92
C ASP A 110 6.23 -7.56 -3.02
N PHE A 111 6.56 -7.24 -4.27
CA PHE A 111 5.72 -7.57 -5.42
C PHE A 111 5.45 -9.08 -5.55
N THR A 112 6.42 -9.92 -5.14
CA THR A 112 6.27 -11.38 -5.15
C THR A 112 5.20 -11.91 -4.19
N ASP A 113 4.83 -11.12 -3.18
CA ASP A 113 3.81 -11.48 -2.19
C ASP A 113 2.39 -11.09 -2.61
N VAL A 114 2.23 -10.42 -3.76
CA VAL A 114 0.94 -9.94 -4.25
C VAL A 114 0.23 -11.05 -5.04
N GLU A 115 -0.67 -11.79 -4.38
CA GLU A 115 -1.51 -12.79 -5.04
C GLU A 115 -2.46 -12.14 -6.08
N GLY A 116 -2.48 -12.70 -7.29
CA GLY A 116 -3.28 -12.22 -8.43
C GLY A 116 -2.44 -11.88 -9.66
N VAL A 117 -1.13 -11.68 -9.49
CA VAL A 117 -0.19 -11.36 -10.56
C VAL A 117 0.32 -12.66 -11.21
N LYS A 118 -0.32 -13.08 -12.30
CA LYS A 118 0.20 -14.08 -13.24
C LYS A 118 0.01 -13.60 -14.67
#